data_AF-A0A2E8Y637-F1
#
_entry.id   AF-A0A2E8Y637-F1
#
_cell.length_a   1.000
_cell.length_b   1.000
_cell.length_c   1.000
_cell.angle_alpha   90.00
_cell.angle_beta   90.00
_cell.angle_gamma   90.00
#
_symmetry.space_group_name_H-M   'P 1'
#
loop_
_entity.id
_entity.type
_entity.pdbx_description
1 polymer ?
#
loop_
_entity_poly.entity_id
_entity_poly.type
_entity_poly.pdbx_seq_one_letter_code
_entity_poly.pdbx_strand_id
1 'polypeptide(L)'
;MSKDNKDEKNSLNKLEELLLKSRTIMLYGEINQKVAREFCTKLQLLAADSDDDITVFVNSPGGHVESGDSIHDMIRFVKPRVRVVGTGWVASAG
;
A
#
# COMPACT_ATOMS: atom_id res chain seq x y z
N MET A 1 8.95 -30.62 8.31
CA MET A 1 7.74 -29.80 8.04
C MET A 1 7.65 -28.51 8.85
N SER A 2 8.36 -28.37 9.99
CA SER A 2 8.26 -27.15 10.84
C SER A 2 9.39 -26.11 10.66
N LYS A 3 10.50 -26.47 10.00
CA LYS A 3 11.64 -25.56 9.74
C LYS A 3 11.40 -24.72 8.48
N ASP A 4 11.00 -25.36 7.39
CA ASP A 4 10.73 -24.68 6.10
C ASP A 4 9.69 -23.56 6.23
N ASN A 5 8.64 -23.79 7.01
CA ASN A 5 7.57 -22.81 7.27
C ASN A 5 8.03 -21.61 8.14
N LYS A 6 9.09 -21.77 8.93
CA LYS A 6 9.66 -20.68 9.76
C LYS A 6 10.59 -19.81 8.95
N ASP A 7 11.39 -20.40 8.07
CA ASP A 7 12.35 -19.68 7.24
C ASP A 7 11.64 -18.83 6.16
N GLU A 8 10.54 -19.36 5.59
CA GLU A 8 9.68 -18.63 4.64
C GLU A 8 8.95 -17.45 5.31
N LYS A 9 8.47 -17.63 6.54
CA LYS A 9 7.83 -16.56 7.31
C LYS A 9 8.83 -15.47 7.72
N ASN A 10 10.07 -15.85 8.02
CA ASN A 10 11.12 -14.92 8.43
C ASN A 10 11.65 -14.10 7.23
N SER A 11 11.70 -14.69 6.04
CA SER A 11 12.06 -13.96 4.81
C SER A 11 10.95 -13.01 4.35
N LEU A 12 9.67 -13.39 4.49
CA LEU A 12 8.52 -12.52 4.25
C LEU A 12 8.54 -11.28 5.17
N ASN A 13 8.77 -11.47 6.47
CA ASN A 13 8.88 -10.36 7.41
C ASN A 13 10.03 -9.41 7.04
N LYS A 14 11.17 -9.96 6.58
CA LYS A 14 12.33 -9.17 6.17
C LYS A 14 12.09 -8.39 4.88
N LEU A 15 11.32 -8.95 3.94
CA LEU A 15 10.93 -8.26 2.71
C LEU A 15 9.96 -7.11 3.02
N GLU A 16 8.97 -7.34 3.90
CA GLU A 16 8.05 -6.29 4.35
C GLU A 16 8.78 -5.14 5.06
N GLU A 17 9.76 -5.43 5.92
CA GLU A 17 10.61 -4.40 6.54
C GLU A 17 11.42 -3.59 5.53
N LEU A 18 11.98 -4.24 4.49
CA LEU A 18 12.72 -3.55 3.44
C LEU A 18 11.82 -2.65 2.58
N LEU A 19 10.58 -3.08 2.33
CA LEU A 19 9.58 -2.28 1.61
C LEU A 19 9.08 -1.09 2.44
N LEU A 20 8.95 -1.25 3.75
CA LEU A 20 8.64 -0.14 4.65
C LEU A 20 9.78 0.89 4.70
N LYS A 21 11.03 0.43 4.75
CA LYS A 21 12.21 1.30 4.67
C LYS A 21 12.33 2.03 3.33
N SER A 22 11.87 1.42 2.23
CA SER A 22 11.84 2.08 0.92
C SER A 22 10.66 3.04 0.75
N ARG A 23 9.80 3.18 1.77
CA ARG A 23 8.61 4.05 1.77
C ARG A 23 7.74 3.84 0.54
N THR A 24 7.59 2.58 0.14
CA THR A 24 6.86 2.19 -1.06
C THR A 24 5.65 1.33 -0.71
N ILE A 25 4.49 1.67 -1.26
CA ILE A 25 3.24 0.89 -1.12
C ILE A 25 2.83 0.37 -2.49
N MET A 26 2.41 -0.90 -2.56
CA MET A 26 1.86 -1.52 -3.76
C MET A 26 0.34 -1.71 -3.59
N LEU A 27 -0.45 -1.05 -4.44
CA LEU A 27 -1.91 -1.18 -4.51
C LEU A 27 -2.29 -1.98 -5.76
N TYR A 28 -2.39 -3.30 -5.60
CA TYR A 28 -2.55 -4.25 -6.70
C TYR A 28 -3.85 -5.04 -6.54
N GLY A 29 -4.56 -5.24 -7.65
CA GLY A 29 -5.81 -6.00 -7.68
C GLY A 29 -7.04 -5.15 -7.34
N GLU A 30 -8.15 -5.83 -7.03
CA GLU A 30 -9.45 -5.20 -6.84
C GLU A 30 -9.50 -4.30 -5.59
N ILE A 31 -10.10 -3.12 -5.74
CA ILE A 31 -10.31 -2.18 -4.64
C ILE A 31 -11.56 -2.58 -3.84
N ASN A 32 -11.33 -3.02 -2.61
CA ASN A 32 -12.38 -3.33 -1.64
C ASN A 32 -12.00 -2.80 -0.24
N GLN A 33 -12.92 -2.91 0.72
CA GLN A 33 -12.70 -2.34 2.06
C GLN A 33 -11.49 -2.94 2.79
N LYS A 34 -11.16 -4.21 2.55
CA LYS A 34 -10.00 -4.84 3.17
C LYS A 34 -8.71 -4.21 2.63
N VAL A 35 -8.58 -4.14 1.31
CA VAL A 35 -7.42 -3.53 0.63
C VAL A 35 -7.28 -2.05 1.01
N ALA A 36 -8.38 -1.30 1.02
CA ALA A 36 -8.38 0.10 1.43
C ALA A 36 -7.91 0.28 2.87
N ARG A 37 -8.41 -0.54 3.82
CA ARG A 37 -7.95 -0.51 5.22
C ARG A 37 -6.45 -0.80 5.34
N GLU A 38 -5.97 -1.83 4.66
CA GLU A 38 -4.54 -2.19 4.66
C GLU A 38 -3.67 -1.08 4.08
N PHE A 39 -4.09 -0.47 2.96
CA PHE A 39 -3.42 0.67 2.35
C PHE A 39 -3.35 1.86 3.30
N CYS A 40 -4.50 2.29 3.86
CA CYS A 40 -4.56 3.44 4.75
C CYS A 40 -3.73 3.23 6.02
N THR A 41 -3.70 2.00 6.55
CA THR A 41 -2.87 1.64 7.71
C THR A 41 -1.39 1.77 7.40
N LYS A 42 -0.92 1.24 6.25
CA LYS A 42 0.47 1.37 5.80
C LYS A 42 0.85 2.83 5.55
N LEU A 43 -0.03 3.59 4.91
CA LEU A 43 0.19 5.00 4.64
C LEU A 43 0.37 5.81 5.93
N GLN A 44 -0.49 5.56 6.92
CA GLN A 44 -0.41 6.24 8.22
C GLN A 44 0.83 5.84 9.01
N LEU A 45 1.27 4.58 8.91
CA LEU A 45 2.51 4.12 9.53
C LEU A 45 3.74 4.80 8.92
N LEU A 46 3.83 4.91 7.60
CA LEU A 46 4.91 5.63 6.92
C LEU A 46 4.89 7.13 7.23
N ALA A 47 3.71 7.72 7.33
CA ALA A 47 3.55 9.14 7.67
C ALA A 47 3.90 9.46 9.13
N ALA A 48 3.72 8.50 10.04
CA ALA A 48 4.16 8.65 11.43
C ALA A 48 5.68 8.51 11.60
N ASP A 49 6.33 7.76 10.70
CA ASP A 49 7.78 7.50 10.74
C ASP A 49 8.61 8.69 10.21
N SER A 50 8.19 9.31 9.09
CA SER A 50 8.85 10.51 8.57
C SER A 50 7.96 11.31 7.62
N ASP A 51 8.33 12.57 7.38
CA ASP A 51 7.72 13.48 6.40
C ASP A 51 8.23 13.27 4.95
N ASP A 52 9.12 12.30 4.72
CA ASP A 52 9.70 12.05 3.40
C ASP A 52 8.67 11.48 2.42
N ASP A 53 8.89 11.74 1.12
CA ASP A 53 8.03 11.27 0.03
C ASP A 53 7.69 9.77 0.13
N ILE A 54 6.42 9.43 -0.14
CA ILE A 54 5.91 8.05 -0.20
C ILE A 54 5.59 7.73 -1.65
N THR A 55 6.07 6.59 -2.16
CA THR A 55 5.76 6.15 -3.53
C THR A 55 4.69 5.06 -3.51
N VAL A 56 3.62 5.25 -4.27
CA VAL A 56 2.52 4.30 -4.41
C VAL A 56 2.48 3.78 -5.84
N PHE A 57 2.65 2.48 -6.02
CA PHE A 57 2.44 1.82 -7.31
C PHE A 57 1.02 1.29 -7.38
N VAL A 58 0.29 1.66 -8.44
CA VAL A 58 -1.09 1.24 -8.64
C VAL A 58 -1.20 0.38 -9.88
N ASN A 59 -1.84 -0.78 -9.73
CA ASN A 59 -2.22 -1.68 -10.81
C ASN A 59 -3.55 -2.34 -10.41
N SER A 60 -4.66 -1.72 -10.79
CA SER A 60 -5.97 -2.10 -10.31
C SER A 60 -7.04 -1.97 -11.40
N PRO A 61 -7.94 -2.97 -11.53
CA PRO A 61 -9.14 -2.84 -12.33
C PRO A 61 -10.20 -1.91 -11.72
N GLY A 62 -9.96 -1.39 -10.52
CA GLY A 62 -10.92 -0.67 -9.71
C GLY A 62 -11.68 -1.59 -8.77
N GLY A 63 -12.90 -1.20 -8.38
CA GLY A 63 -13.74 -1.95 -7.45
C GLY A 63 -14.79 -1.05 -6.82
N HIS A 64 -14.93 -1.12 -5.50
CA HIS A 64 -15.89 -0.33 -4.74
C HIS A 64 -15.47 1.15 -4.66
N VAL A 65 -16.36 2.05 -5.08
CA VAL A 65 -16.09 3.50 -5.15
C VAL A 65 -15.77 4.07 -3.77
N GLU A 66 -16.53 3.70 -2.73
CA GLU A 66 -16.32 4.20 -1.37
C GLU A 66 -14.98 3.74 -0.76
N SER A 67 -14.47 2.60 -1.21
CA SER A 67 -13.13 2.12 -0.84
C SER A 67 -12.05 2.94 -1.54
N GLY A 68 -12.26 3.32 -2.80
CA GLY A 68 -11.41 4.26 -3.53
C GLY A 68 -11.41 5.66 -2.91
N ASP A 69 -12.58 6.19 -2.54
CA ASP A 69 -12.72 7.48 -1.87
C ASP A 69 -11.93 7.51 -0.54
N SER A 70 -12.00 6.44 0.23
CA SER A 70 -11.23 6.30 1.48
C SER A 70 -9.71 6.36 1.25
N ILE A 71 -9.22 5.72 0.19
CA ILE A 71 -7.80 5.75 -0.19
C ILE A 71 -7.41 7.16 -0.64
N HIS A 72 -8.22 7.74 -1.52
CA HIS A 72 -8.00 9.07 -2.10
C HIS A 72 -7.93 10.16 -1.02
N ASP A 73 -8.85 10.13 -0.05
CA ASP A 73 -8.89 11.11 1.03
C ASP A 73 -7.71 10.96 1.98
N MET A 74 -7.30 9.72 2.28
CA MET A 74 -6.13 9.47 3.12
C MET A 74 -4.82 9.92 2.46
N ILE A 75 -4.68 9.76 1.14
CA ILE A 75 -3.54 10.28 0.37
C ILE A 75 -3.42 11.80 0.52
N ARG A 76 -4.54 12.52 0.57
CA ARG A 76 -4.57 13.98 0.74
C ARG A 76 -4.44 14.43 2.19
N PHE A 77 -4.84 13.59 3.14
CA PHE A 77 -4.82 13.88 4.56
C PHE A 77 -3.41 13.82 5.16
N VAL A 78 -2.59 12.86 4.74
CA VAL A 78 -1.24 12.67 5.30
C VAL A 78 -0.30 13.80 4.90
N LYS A 79 0.60 14.17 5.82
CA LYS A 79 1.57 15.25 5.62
C LYS A 79 2.64 14.97 4.55
N PRO A 80 3.23 13.76 4.46
CA PRO A 80 4.24 13.47 3.44
C PRO A 80 3.64 13.55 2.04
N ARG A 81 4.45 13.97 1.07
CA ARG A 81 4.03 13.98 -0.33
C ARG A 81 3.89 12.55 -0.85
N VAL A 82 2.70 12.21 -1.33
CA VAL A 82 2.44 10.91 -1.97
C VAL A 82 2.62 11.03 -3.48
N ARG A 83 3.51 10.19 -4.03
CA ARG A 83 3.79 10.07 -5.46
C ARG A 83 3.13 8.81 -6.00
N VAL A 84 2.15 8.97 -6.87
CA VAL A 84 1.42 7.84 -7.46
C VAL A 84 2.03 7.47 -8.82
N VAL A 85 2.31 6.19 -9.03
CA VAL A 85 2.81 5.62 -10.27
C VAL A 85 1.84 4.54 -10.74
N GLY A 86 1.06 4.84 -11.78
CA GLY A 86 0.22 3.86 -12.44
C GLY A 86 1.06 2.90 -13.29
N THR A 87 0.82 1.60 -13.15
CA THR A 87 1.52 0.55 -13.89
C THR A 87 0.55 -0.53 -14.35
N GLY A 88 0.78 -1.12 -15.53
CA GLY A 88 -0.12 -2.12 -16.09
C GLY A 88 -1.46 -1.51 -16.50
N TRP A 89 -2.48 -1.68 -15.67
CA TRP A 89 -3.83 -1.17 -15.88
C TRP A 89 -4.29 -0.43 -14.62
N VAL A 90 -4.69 0.83 -14.78
CA VAL A 90 -5.39 1.63 -13.75
C VAL A 90 -6.76 2.05 -14.30
N ALA A 91 -7.86 1.63 -13.66
CA ALA A 91 -9.21 2.05 -14.06
C ALA A 91 -10.18 2.20 -12.88
N SER A 92 -11.25 2.98 -13.12
CA SER A 92 -12.35 3.20 -12.17
C SER A 92 -11.84 3.76 -10.83
N ALA A 93 -12.09 3.07 -9.71
CA ALA A 93 -11.63 3.44 -8.37
C ALA A 93 -10.12 3.17 -8.12
N GLY A 94 -9.39 2.70 -9.13
CA GLY A 94 -7.94 2.50 -9.11
C GLY A 94 -7.18 3.76 -9.50
#